data_AF-A0A7X7VHP7-F1
#
_entry.id   AF-A0A7X7VHP7-F1
#
_cell.length_a   1.000
_cell.length_b   1.000
_cell.length_c   1.000
_cell.angle_alpha   90.00
_cell.angle_beta   90.00
_cell.angle_gamma   90.00
#
_symmetry.space_group_name_H-M   'P 1'
#
loop_
_entity.id
_entity.type
_entity.pdbx_description
1 polymer ?
#
loop_
_entity_poly.entity_id
_entity_poly.type
_entity_poly.pdbx_seq_one_letter_code
_entity_poly.pdbx_strand_id
1 'polypeptide(L)'
;AGFLISSWKHILKANTDAKGNSTLTPDEKRNLAANFSGYDISPDMVRLSLVNLYLHGFADPHIYEYDTLSSQDRWNDRADVILANPPFMSPKGGIRPHNRFSVQSKRSEVLFVDYMAEHLTPRGRAGIIVPEGIIFQSGTAYKQLRKLLVEEYLVAVVSLPAGVFNPYSGVKTSILILDRALAKRTDSISFFKVQNDGFGLGAQRREIEKNDLPQATREIAEYLRRLRAGEPLDSFNPTLGLIVKKEKIAANGDWNLSGERYRENGQRSSDSPLFRFEEVCTLEYGSSLPKEKRVEGPYPVVGSNGITGYHNEYLVEGPAIIVGRKGSAGEVTLIEQNCFPIDTTYYVKQVDPSKSDIVFLYRILKSLGLPDLRGGAGIPGLNRTDVYQAHRIPLPPLEVQKEIVAEIEGYQKVIDGARMVVENYRPHIPIDPDWPMVELGDKSLFRIESGGTPRSSISEYWDGGIPWATLVDLPPDNFVTQITSTVRTISDKGLQESSAKLIPADSVIVSTRATIGRIAINRVPIATNQGFKNIIIEDKSRAIPEFVAFAMIRLVPTMKEWATGGTFAEISKSKFCELEISLPSIEVQKEIVAEIEAEEALVQANRDLIARFEKKIQSTLARVWGGGNP
;
A
#
# COMPACT_ATOMS: atom_id res chain seq x y z
N ALA A 1 -12.12 5.83 20.36
CA ALA A 1 -13.57 5.49 20.29
C ALA A 1 -14.15 5.30 18.86
N GLY A 2 -13.37 5.19 17.78
CA GLY A 2 -13.90 5.22 16.39
C GLY A 2 -14.97 4.15 16.06
N PHE A 3 -14.71 2.88 16.39
CA PHE A 3 -15.68 1.80 16.15
C PHE A 3 -16.96 1.94 16.98
N LEU A 4 -16.85 2.39 18.24
CA LEU A 4 -18.00 2.58 19.12
C LEU A 4 -18.94 3.66 18.56
N ILE A 5 -18.39 4.82 18.18
CA ILE A 5 -19.16 5.93 17.60
C ILE A 5 -19.76 5.52 16.25
N SER A 6 -19.00 4.82 15.41
CA SER A 6 -19.48 4.37 14.10
C SER A 6 -20.63 3.37 14.23
N SER A 7 -20.54 2.46 15.18
CA SER A 7 -21.59 1.47 15.49
C SER A 7 -22.83 2.14 16.06
N TRP A 8 -22.66 3.10 16.98
CA TRP A 8 -23.76 3.92 17.50
C TRP A 8 -24.51 4.65 16.37
N LYS A 9 -23.78 5.36 15.51
CA LYS A 9 -24.37 6.03 14.34
C LYS A 9 -25.07 5.06 13.40
N HIS A 10 -24.49 3.88 13.17
CA HIS A 10 -25.08 2.84 12.34
C HIS A 10 -26.42 2.34 12.91
N ILE A 11 -26.47 2.04 14.21
CA ILE A 11 -27.68 1.56 14.88
C ILE A 11 -28.77 2.65 14.87
N LEU A 12 -28.41 3.90 15.18
CA LEU A 12 -29.36 5.01 15.10
C LEU A 12 -29.93 5.18 13.69
N LYS A 13 -29.07 5.16 12.65
CA LYS A 13 -29.50 5.28 11.26
C LYS A 13 -30.44 4.14 10.84
N ALA A 14 -30.16 2.91 11.27
CA ALA A 14 -31.00 1.75 10.98
C ALA A 14 -32.37 1.80 11.70
N ASN A 15 -32.47 2.58 12.79
CA ASN A 15 -33.68 2.77 13.59
C ASN A 15 -34.19 4.21 13.45
N THR A 16 -34.24 4.71 12.22
CA THR A 16 -34.78 6.02 11.87
C THR A 16 -35.83 5.84 10.77
N ASP A 17 -37.00 6.46 10.93
CA ASP A 17 -38.06 6.41 9.92
C ASP A 17 -37.73 7.28 8.69
N ALA A 18 -38.56 7.20 7.64
CA ALA A 18 -38.38 7.98 6.42
C ALA A 18 -38.45 9.51 6.62
N LYS A 19 -38.97 9.97 7.78
CA LYS A 19 -39.07 11.39 8.15
C LYS A 19 -37.89 11.85 9.02
N GLY A 20 -36.93 10.97 9.32
CA GLY A 20 -35.77 11.30 10.15
C GLY A 20 -35.99 11.14 11.66
N ASN A 21 -37.13 10.59 12.09
CA ASN A 21 -37.41 10.36 13.52
C ASN A 21 -36.86 9.01 13.98
N SER A 22 -36.26 8.99 15.16
CA SER A 22 -35.81 7.77 15.82
C SER A 22 -37.01 6.84 16.10
N THR A 23 -36.93 5.58 15.67
CA THR A 23 -37.89 4.53 16.01
C THR A 23 -37.58 3.88 17.36
N LEU A 24 -36.41 4.15 17.94
CA LEU A 24 -36.06 3.72 19.30
C LEU A 24 -36.81 4.57 20.33
N THR A 25 -37.37 3.89 21.33
CA THR A 25 -37.89 4.52 22.55
C THR A 25 -36.75 5.16 23.37
N PRO A 26 -37.05 6.14 24.25
CA PRO A 26 -36.04 6.73 25.14
C PRO A 26 -35.29 5.69 26.00
N ASP A 27 -36.00 4.66 26.47
CA ASP A 27 -35.41 3.60 27.29
C ASP A 27 -34.50 2.68 26.47
N GLU A 28 -34.89 2.31 25.24
CA GLU A 28 -34.00 1.56 24.33
C GLU A 28 -32.73 2.36 24.00
N LYS A 29 -32.86 3.69 23.81
CA LYS A 29 -31.71 4.56 23.56
C LYS A 29 -30.76 4.63 24.76
N ARG A 30 -31.31 4.73 25.98
CA ARG A 30 -30.54 4.70 27.22
C ARG A 30 -29.85 3.36 27.42
N ASN A 31 -30.58 2.26 27.24
CA ASN A 31 -30.03 0.91 27.32
C ASN A 31 -28.93 0.70 26.28
N LEU A 32 -29.15 1.15 25.04
CA LEU A 32 -28.14 1.06 23.98
C LEU A 32 -26.86 1.80 24.38
N ALA A 33 -26.95 3.04 24.88
CA ALA A 33 -25.79 3.84 25.25
C ALA A 33 -24.97 3.19 26.40
N ALA A 34 -25.64 2.59 27.37
CA ALA A 34 -25.00 1.93 28.51
C ALA A 34 -24.21 0.66 28.12
N ASN A 35 -24.53 0.04 26.98
CA ASN A 35 -23.93 -1.22 26.53
C ASN A 35 -22.72 -1.05 25.60
N PHE A 36 -22.20 0.16 25.43
CA PHE A 36 -20.92 0.40 24.75
C PHE A 36 -19.80 0.48 25.76
N SER A 37 -18.78 -0.36 25.59
CA SER A 37 -17.57 -0.34 26.40
C SER A 37 -16.31 -0.50 25.54
N GLY A 38 -15.16 -0.07 26.07
CA GLY A 38 -13.88 -0.26 25.41
C GLY A 38 -12.70 -0.21 26.36
N TYR A 39 -11.56 -0.70 25.88
CA TYR A 39 -10.30 -0.71 26.62
C TYR A 39 -9.22 0.00 25.81
N ASP A 40 -8.35 0.73 26.51
CA ASP A 40 -7.10 1.23 25.95
C ASP A 40 -6.02 1.20 27.04
N ILE A 41 -4.77 0.97 26.67
CA ILE A 41 -3.65 0.96 27.62
C ILE A 41 -3.17 2.38 27.96
N SER A 42 -3.44 3.36 27.08
CA SER A 42 -3.00 4.74 27.27
C SER A 42 -4.04 5.55 28.05
N PRO A 43 -3.69 6.12 29.22
CA PRO A 43 -4.59 7.00 29.97
C PRO A 43 -5.10 8.19 29.12
N ASP A 44 -4.26 8.70 28.22
CA ASP A 44 -4.62 9.82 27.35
C ASP A 44 -5.63 9.41 26.28
N MET A 45 -5.47 8.22 25.69
CA MET A 45 -6.43 7.68 24.73
C MET A 45 -7.77 7.33 25.36
N VAL A 46 -7.76 6.87 26.62
CA VAL A 46 -8.97 6.67 27.44
C VAL A 46 -9.71 8.00 27.60
N ARG A 47 -9.03 9.05 28.11
CA ARG A 47 -9.62 10.38 28.30
C ARG A 47 -10.18 10.96 27.00
N LEU A 48 -9.40 10.90 25.93
CA LEU A 48 -9.82 11.38 24.61
C LEU A 48 -11.06 10.62 24.10
N SER A 49 -11.09 9.31 24.29
CA SER A 49 -12.22 8.47 23.90
C SER A 49 -13.48 8.76 24.71
N LEU A 50 -13.36 8.98 26.03
CA LEU A 50 -14.47 9.36 26.91
C LEU A 50 -15.08 10.69 26.49
N VAL A 51 -14.24 11.72 26.28
CA VAL A 51 -14.70 13.05 25.82
C VAL A 51 -15.39 12.93 24.46
N ASN A 52 -14.80 12.18 23.52
CA ASN A 52 -15.38 12.02 22.19
C ASN A 52 -16.74 11.29 22.23
N LEU A 53 -16.90 10.26 23.07
CA LEU A 53 -18.19 9.60 23.28
C LEU A 53 -19.21 10.55 23.91
N TYR A 54 -18.79 11.33 24.91
CA TYR A 54 -19.67 12.31 25.55
C TYR A 54 -20.20 13.34 24.53
N LEU A 55 -19.33 13.89 23.68
CA LEU A 55 -19.71 14.80 22.59
C LEU A 55 -20.65 14.17 21.56
N HIS A 56 -20.67 12.84 21.46
CA HIS A 56 -21.58 12.07 20.61
C HIS A 56 -22.86 11.57 21.33
N GLY A 57 -23.15 12.11 22.53
CA GLY A 57 -24.40 11.91 23.23
C GLY A 57 -24.42 10.73 24.21
N PHE A 58 -23.25 10.18 24.55
CA PHE A 58 -23.14 9.20 25.63
C PHE A 58 -23.07 9.93 26.97
N ALA A 59 -24.17 9.90 27.73
CA ALA A 59 -24.24 10.56 29.04
C ALA A 59 -23.29 9.92 30.08
N ASP A 60 -23.03 8.63 29.94
CA ASP A 60 -22.16 7.84 30.82
C ASP A 60 -21.28 6.90 29.96
N PRO A 61 -20.17 7.40 29.37
CA PRO A 61 -19.33 6.62 28.48
C PRO A 61 -18.39 5.67 29.25
N HIS A 62 -18.30 4.41 28.83
CA HIS A 62 -17.47 3.40 29.49
C HIS A 62 -16.21 3.06 28.69
N ILE A 63 -15.09 3.74 29.00
CA ILE A 63 -13.76 3.37 28.48
C ILE A 63 -12.82 3.17 29.66
N TYR A 64 -12.17 2.02 29.73
CA TYR A 64 -11.31 1.65 30.85
C TYR A 64 -9.85 1.62 30.43
N GLU A 65 -8.98 2.15 31.30
CA GLU A 65 -7.54 1.98 31.19
C GLU A 65 -7.19 0.54 31.56
N TYR A 66 -6.79 -0.26 30.57
CA TYR A 66 -6.55 -1.69 30.76
C TYR A 66 -5.59 -2.27 29.72
N ASP A 67 -4.50 -2.87 30.22
CA ASP A 67 -3.59 -3.69 29.41
C ASP A 67 -4.15 -5.11 29.28
N THR A 68 -4.85 -5.36 28.18
CA THR A 68 -5.48 -6.66 27.87
C THR A 68 -4.48 -7.81 27.73
N LEU A 69 -3.17 -7.52 27.57
CA LEU A 69 -2.16 -8.55 27.34
C LEU A 69 -1.39 -8.91 28.61
N SER A 70 -1.19 -7.95 29.51
CA SER A 70 -0.38 -8.16 30.72
C SER A 70 -1.20 -8.27 32.02
N SER A 71 -2.44 -7.78 32.07
CA SER A 71 -3.29 -7.82 33.27
C SER A 71 -4.48 -8.80 33.14
N GLN A 72 -4.86 -9.42 34.26
CA GLN A 72 -6.02 -10.33 34.34
C GLN A 72 -7.26 -9.68 34.97
N ASP A 73 -7.19 -8.42 35.40
CA ASP A 73 -8.20 -7.78 36.25
C ASP A 73 -9.61 -7.80 35.64
N ARG A 74 -9.69 -7.77 34.30
CA ARG A 74 -10.94 -7.77 33.54
C ARG A 74 -11.11 -8.99 32.65
N TRP A 75 -10.38 -10.08 32.91
CA TRP A 75 -10.43 -11.27 32.06
C TRP A 75 -11.81 -11.93 31.97
N ASN A 76 -12.65 -11.76 32.99
CA ASN A 76 -13.99 -12.35 33.02
C ASN A 76 -15.04 -11.49 32.30
N ASP A 77 -14.66 -10.31 31.81
CA ASP A 77 -15.54 -9.50 30.98
C ASP A 77 -15.82 -10.24 29.65
N ARG A 78 -17.04 -10.12 29.14
CA ARG A 78 -17.48 -10.76 27.90
C ARG A 78 -18.35 -9.79 27.12
N ALA A 79 -18.33 -9.92 25.79
CA ALA A 79 -19.13 -9.09 24.90
C ALA A 79 -19.85 -9.94 23.84
N ASP A 80 -21.06 -9.51 23.47
CA ASP A 80 -21.81 -10.10 22.35
C ASP A 80 -21.29 -9.64 21.00
N VAL A 81 -20.70 -8.44 20.93
CA VAL A 81 -20.12 -7.88 19.71
C VAL A 81 -18.78 -7.24 20.01
N ILE A 82 -17.73 -7.64 19.29
CA ILE A 82 -16.40 -7.01 19.35
C ILE A 82 -16.04 -6.48 17.97
N LEU A 83 -15.69 -5.19 17.88
CA LEU A 83 -15.11 -4.59 16.68
C LEU A 83 -13.76 -3.98 17.04
N ALA A 84 -12.70 -4.42 16.38
CA ALA A 84 -11.36 -4.01 16.77
C ALA A 84 -10.40 -3.89 15.58
N ASN A 85 -9.46 -2.97 15.73
CA ASN A 85 -8.27 -2.82 14.90
C ASN A 85 -7.05 -2.80 15.83
N PRO A 86 -6.62 -3.98 16.35
CA PRO A 86 -5.48 -4.07 17.25
C PRO A 86 -4.19 -3.55 16.58
N PRO A 87 -3.20 -3.09 17.36
CA PRO A 87 -1.95 -2.61 16.80
C PRO A 87 -1.21 -3.71 16.02
N PHE A 88 -0.61 -3.33 14.89
CA PHE A 88 0.03 -4.27 13.95
C PHE A 88 1.48 -4.62 14.28
N MET A 89 2.04 -4.07 15.37
CA MET A 89 3.45 -4.26 15.73
C MET A 89 3.61 -4.65 17.19
N SER A 90 4.42 -5.68 17.42
CA SER A 90 4.95 -6.01 18.73
C SER A 90 6.16 -5.11 19.07
N PRO A 91 6.28 -4.60 20.32
CA PRO A 91 7.45 -3.86 20.77
C PRO A 91 8.75 -4.65 20.58
N LYS A 92 9.89 -3.96 20.38
CA LYS A 92 11.21 -4.61 20.32
C LYS A 92 11.48 -5.34 21.66
N GLY A 93 11.53 -6.67 21.61
CA GLY A 93 11.65 -7.53 22.80
C GLY A 93 10.41 -8.40 23.09
N GLY A 94 9.30 -8.18 22.37
CA GLY A 94 8.03 -8.86 22.62
C GLY A 94 7.32 -8.31 23.85
N ILE A 95 6.16 -8.87 24.17
CA ILE A 95 5.43 -8.56 25.40
C ILE A 95 5.61 -9.65 26.45
N ARG A 96 5.30 -9.34 27.71
CA ARG A 96 5.23 -10.32 28.81
C ARG A 96 3.74 -10.60 29.11
N PRO A 97 3.11 -11.55 28.41
CA PRO A 97 1.70 -11.83 28.63
C PRO A 97 1.48 -12.52 29.98
N HIS A 98 0.27 -12.38 30.51
CA HIS A 98 -0.19 -13.25 31.58
C HIS A 98 -0.48 -14.69 31.05
N ASN A 99 -0.82 -15.63 31.93
CA ASN A 99 -0.86 -17.06 31.61
C ASN A 99 -2.24 -17.63 31.19
N ARG A 100 -3.24 -16.80 30.90
CA ARG A 100 -4.62 -17.27 30.61
C ARG A 100 -4.94 -17.43 29.12
N PHE A 101 -4.03 -17.02 28.24
CA PHE A 101 -4.17 -17.16 26.79
C PHE A 101 -4.22 -18.63 26.37
N SER A 102 -5.11 -18.93 25.42
CA SER A 102 -5.21 -20.25 24.80
C SER A 102 -3.99 -20.53 23.91
N VAL A 103 -3.37 -19.48 23.36
CA VAL A 103 -2.14 -19.57 22.57
C VAL A 103 -0.95 -18.97 23.32
N GLN A 104 0.10 -19.77 23.53
CA GLN A 104 1.34 -19.28 24.15
C GLN A 104 2.21 -18.55 23.14
N SER A 105 2.37 -17.23 23.30
CA SER A 105 3.09 -16.38 22.35
C SER A 105 3.69 -15.14 23.03
N LYS A 106 4.73 -14.55 22.43
CA LYS A 106 5.21 -13.18 22.79
C LYS A 106 4.80 -12.13 21.75
N ARG A 107 4.05 -12.54 20.72
CA ARG A 107 3.56 -11.71 19.63
C ARG A 107 2.22 -11.10 20.03
N SER A 108 2.21 -9.79 20.24
CA SER A 108 1.00 -9.06 20.64
C SER A 108 -0.15 -9.25 19.66
N GLU A 109 0.12 -9.26 18.35
CA GLU A 109 -0.90 -9.44 17.33
C GLU A 109 -1.61 -10.80 17.39
N VAL A 110 -0.91 -11.86 17.83
CA VAL A 110 -1.50 -13.19 18.03
C VAL A 110 -2.39 -13.17 19.27
N LEU A 111 -1.88 -12.59 20.36
CA LEU A 111 -2.56 -12.58 21.65
C LEU A 111 -3.78 -11.67 21.67
N PHE A 112 -3.80 -10.58 20.91
CA PHE A 112 -5.00 -9.76 20.75
C PHE A 112 -6.15 -10.53 20.10
N VAL A 113 -5.86 -11.31 19.05
CA VAL A 113 -6.91 -12.10 18.37
C VAL A 113 -7.40 -13.24 19.27
N ASP A 114 -6.49 -13.90 20.00
CA ASP A 114 -6.84 -14.90 21.02
C ASP A 114 -7.74 -14.29 22.12
N TYR A 115 -7.32 -13.15 22.70
CA TYR A 115 -8.11 -12.40 23.68
C TYR A 115 -9.53 -12.15 23.18
N MET A 116 -9.67 -11.55 22.00
CA MET A 116 -10.98 -11.19 21.45
C MET A 116 -11.87 -12.41 21.19
N ALA A 117 -11.30 -13.52 20.72
CA ALA A 117 -12.05 -14.76 20.53
C ALA A 117 -12.58 -15.32 21.87
N GLU A 118 -11.71 -15.40 22.88
CA GLU A 118 -12.05 -15.90 24.23
C GLU A 118 -13.06 -15.01 24.97
N HIS A 119 -13.09 -13.71 24.65
CA HIS A 119 -13.98 -12.73 25.29
C HIS A 119 -15.36 -12.62 24.62
N LEU A 120 -15.65 -13.44 23.62
CA LEU A 120 -17.00 -13.57 23.07
C LEU A 120 -17.91 -14.38 23.99
N THR A 121 -19.14 -13.89 24.19
CA THR A 121 -20.22 -14.70 24.77
C THR A 121 -20.50 -15.94 23.90
N PRO A 122 -21.23 -16.96 24.38
CA PRO A 122 -21.58 -18.14 23.56
C PRO A 122 -22.31 -17.82 22.25
N ARG A 123 -22.99 -16.67 22.16
CA ARG A 123 -23.67 -16.16 20.96
C ARG A 123 -22.95 -14.94 20.35
N GLY A 124 -21.75 -14.67 20.83
CA GLY A 124 -20.98 -13.49 20.46
C GLY A 124 -20.36 -13.59 19.07
N ARG A 125 -20.14 -12.42 18.48
CA ARG A 125 -19.52 -12.24 17.16
C ARG A 125 -18.48 -11.13 17.17
N ALA A 126 -17.50 -11.20 16.28
CA ALA A 126 -16.48 -10.18 16.15
C ALA A 126 -16.14 -9.83 14.70
N GLY A 127 -15.73 -8.59 14.48
CA GLY A 127 -15.02 -8.14 13.28
C GLY A 127 -13.66 -7.59 13.67
N ILE A 128 -12.59 -8.27 13.29
CA ILE A 128 -11.23 -7.95 13.74
C ILE A 128 -10.35 -7.68 12.53
N ILE A 129 -9.76 -6.49 12.46
CA ILE A 129 -8.78 -6.13 11.44
C ILE A 129 -7.42 -6.67 11.87
N VAL A 130 -6.83 -7.54 11.06
CA VAL A 130 -5.56 -8.20 11.36
C VAL A 130 -4.54 -7.94 10.25
N PRO A 131 -3.23 -7.89 10.58
CA PRO A 131 -2.20 -7.89 9.56
C PRO A 131 -2.14 -9.27 8.87
N GLU A 132 -1.61 -9.29 7.65
CA GLU A 132 -1.45 -10.52 6.85
C GLU A 132 -0.70 -11.65 7.58
N GLY A 133 0.13 -11.30 8.56
CA GLY A 133 0.85 -12.28 9.38
C GLY A 133 -0.08 -13.31 10.04
N ILE A 134 -1.25 -12.88 10.54
CA ILE A 134 -2.23 -13.79 11.15
C ILE A 134 -2.77 -14.80 10.13
N ILE A 135 -2.86 -14.40 8.86
CA ILE A 135 -3.46 -15.19 7.79
C ILE A 135 -2.61 -16.40 7.39
N PHE A 136 -1.28 -16.26 7.28
CA PHE A 136 -0.45 -17.35 6.73
C PHE A 136 0.92 -17.56 7.37
N GLN A 137 1.37 -16.76 8.35
CA GLN A 137 2.71 -16.99 8.94
C GLN A 137 2.85 -18.40 9.51
N SER A 138 4.03 -18.99 9.34
CA SER A 138 4.28 -20.40 9.67
C SER A 138 4.72 -20.65 11.12
N GLY A 139 4.87 -19.61 11.94
CA GLY A 139 5.26 -19.75 13.34
C GLY A 139 4.22 -20.54 14.14
N THR A 140 4.66 -21.34 15.11
CA THR A 140 3.80 -22.27 15.87
C THR A 140 2.59 -21.58 16.49
N ALA A 141 2.78 -20.41 17.13
CA ALA A 141 1.70 -19.65 17.73
C ALA A 141 0.66 -19.16 16.70
N TYR A 142 1.08 -18.78 15.48
CA TYR A 142 0.14 -18.39 14.42
C TYR A 142 -0.68 -19.59 13.93
N LYS A 143 -0.05 -20.75 13.76
CA LYS A 143 -0.75 -21.99 13.38
C LYS A 143 -1.75 -22.42 14.45
N GLN A 144 -1.35 -22.36 15.73
CA GLN A 144 -2.22 -22.68 16.87
C GLN A 144 -3.40 -21.72 16.95
N LEU A 145 -3.18 -20.42 16.78
CA LEU A 145 -4.26 -19.44 16.72
C LEU A 145 -5.22 -19.73 15.56
N ARG A 146 -4.71 -19.95 14.34
CA ARG A 146 -5.58 -20.25 13.19
C ARG A 146 -6.37 -21.53 13.38
N LYS A 147 -5.77 -22.58 13.96
CA LYS A 147 -6.48 -23.80 14.34
C LYS A 147 -7.64 -23.49 15.28
N LEU A 148 -7.37 -22.80 16.39
CA LEU A 148 -8.39 -22.39 17.36
C LEU A 148 -9.52 -21.61 16.70
N LEU A 149 -9.18 -20.63 15.85
CA LEU A 149 -10.16 -19.82 15.14
C LEU A 149 -11.02 -20.67 14.19
N VAL A 150 -10.41 -21.50 13.35
CA VAL A 150 -11.13 -22.36 12.39
C VAL A 150 -12.08 -23.33 13.10
N GLU A 151 -11.66 -23.89 14.22
CA GLU A 151 -12.45 -24.88 14.97
C GLU A 151 -13.61 -24.22 15.72
N GLU A 152 -13.38 -23.08 16.38
CA GLU A 152 -14.31 -22.57 17.41
C GLU A 152 -14.99 -21.24 17.09
N TYR A 153 -14.42 -20.38 16.23
CA TYR A 153 -14.82 -18.96 16.17
C TYR A 153 -15.05 -18.39 14.77
N LEU A 154 -14.27 -18.79 13.77
CA LEU A 154 -14.18 -18.13 12.47
C LEU A 154 -15.28 -18.60 11.51
N VAL A 155 -15.93 -17.65 10.84
CA VAL A 155 -16.93 -17.94 9.80
C VAL A 155 -16.60 -17.33 8.45
N ALA A 156 -15.88 -16.20 8.42
CA ALA A 156 -15.43 -15.59 7.17
C ALA A 156 -14.11 -14.81 7.31
N VAL A 157 -13.39 -14.67 6.20
CA VAL A 157 -12.17 -13.85 6.08
C VAL A 157 -12.32 -12.92 4.89
N VAL A 158 -12.07 -11.62 5.08
CA VAL A 158 -12.12 -10.62 4.00
C VAL A 158 -10.72 -10.07 3.77
N SER A 159 -10.11 -10.39 2.64
CA SER A 159 -8.82 -9.83 2.23
C SER A 159 -9.02 -8.43 1.66
N LEU A 160 -8.24 -7.47 2.17
CA LEU A 160 -8.23 -6.08 1.71
C LEU A 160 -6.99 -5.80 0.86
N PRO A 161 -7.06 -4.84 -0.09
CA PRO A 161 -5.89 -4.45 -0.87
C PRO A 161 -4.83 -3.76 0.00
N ALA A 162 -3.56 -3.85 -0.39
CA ALA A 162 -2.51 -3.08 0.28
C ALA A 162 -2.75 -1.58 0.03
N GLY A 163 -2.62 -0.77 1.08
CA GLY A 163 -2.81 0.68 1.00
C GLY A 163 -4.19 1.21 1.39
N VAL A 164 -5.14 0.35 1.82
CA VAL A 164 -6.44 0.78 2.40
C VAL A 164 -6.25 1.76 3.57
N PHE A 165 -5.20 1.56 4.36
CA PHE A 165 -4.88 2.39 5.53
C PHE A 165 -3.84 3.48 5.25
N ASN A 166 -3.49 3.73 3.97
CA ASN A 166 -2.63 4.87 3.64
C ASN A 166 -3.33 6.20 3.96
N PRO A 167 -2.58 7.27 4.29
CA PRO A 167 -1.12 7.31 4.46
C PRO A 167 -0.63 6.82 5.84
N TYR A 168 -1.53 6.39 6.73
CA TYR A 168 -1.19 6.02 8.11
C TYR A 168 -0.41 4.71 8.21
N SER A 169 -0.73 3.73 7.36
CA SER A 169 -0.05 2.44 7.32
C SER A 169 -0.14 1.78 5.94
N GLY A 170 1.00 1.32 5.43
CA GLY A 170 1.08 0.49 4.23
C GLY A 170 0.87 -1.00 4.47
N VAL A 171 0.61 -1.42 5.71
CA VAL A 171 0.42 -2.84 6.05
C VAL A 171 -0.83 -3.37 5.37
N LYS A 172 -0.68 -4.46 4.60
CA LYS A 172 -1.80 -5.21 4.05
C LYS A 172 -2.54 -5.95 5.16
N THR A 173 -3.85 -5.80 5.18
CA THR A 173 -4.72 -6.25 6.26
C THR A 173 -5.84 -7.13 5.75
N SER A 174 -6.49 -7.83 6.66
CA SER A 174 -7.68 -8.61 6.40
C SER A 174 -8.64 -8.48 7.58
N ILE A 175 -9.92 -8.71 7.34
CA ILE A 175 -10.95 -8.71 8.38
C ILE A 175 -11.30 -10.17 8.69
N LEU A 176 -11.14 -10.58 9.94
CA LEU A 176 -11.68 -11.83 10.46
C LEU A 176 -13.09 -11.58 10.96
N ILE A 177 -14.05 -12.37 10.47
CA ILE A 177 -15.43 -12.37 10.97
C ILE A 177 -15.60 -13.62 11.82
N LEU A 178 -15.77 -13.40 13.13
CA LEU A 178 -16.00 -14.44 14.11
C LEU A 178 -17.49 -14.49 14.47
N ASP A 179 -18.03 -15.68 14.64
CA ASP A 179 -19.36 -15.93 15.20
C ASP A 179 -19.32 -17.29 15.90
N ARG A 180 -19.27 -17.27 17.23
CA ARG A 180 -19.00 -18.47 18.04
C ARG A 180 -20.11 -19.52 17.89
N ALA A 181 -21.35 -19.09 17.70
CA ALA A 181 -22.48 -19.99 17.55
C ALA A 181 -22.52 -20.61 16.15
N LEU A 182 -22.26 -19.81 15.11
CA LEU A 182 -22.26 -20.30 13.73
C LEU A 182 -21.03 -21.14 13.42
N ALA A 183 -19.84 -20.77 13.89
CA ALA A 183 -18.59 -21.48 13.62
C ALA A 183 -18.67 -22.96 14.01
N LYS A 184 -19.34 -23.29 15.12
CA LYS A 184 -19.55 -24.69 15.56
C LYS A 184 -20.57 -25.47 14.76
N ARG A 185 -21.47 -24.78 14.06
CA ARG A 185 -22.56 -25.38 13.27
C ARG A 185 -22.21 -25.56 11.80
N THR A 186 -21.20 -24.86 11.30
CA THR A 186 -20.76 -24.94 9.91
C THR A 186 -19.46 -25.73 9.80
N ASP A 187 -19.36 -26.51 8.71
CA ASP A 187 -18.14 -27.19 8.29
C ASP A 187 -17.35 -26.37 7.27
N SER A 188 -17.68 -25.08 7.08
CA SER A 188 -17.08 -24.24 6.04
C SER A 188 -16.75 -22.83 6.53
N ILE A 189 -15.81 -22.19 5.83
CA ILE A 189 -15.42 -20.78 6.02
C ILE A 189 -15.47 -20.11 4.66
N SER A 190 -16.06 -18.90 4.60
CA SER A 190 -16.06 -18.09 3.38
C SER A 190 -14.86 -17.14 3.34
N PHE A 191 -14.24 -17.01 2.17
CA PHE A 191 -13.16 -16.06 1.92
C PHE A 191 -13.61 -15.06 0.87
N PHE A 192 -13.46 -13.76 1.12
CA PHE A 192 -13.78 -12.69 0.19
C PHE A 192 -12.53 -11.90 -0.13
N LYS A 193 -12.44 -11.37 -1.36
CA LYS A 193 -11.33 -10.52 -1.79
C LYS A 193 -11.88 -9.19 -2.31
N VAL A 194 -11.58 -8.14 -1.58
CA VAL A 194 -11.81 -6.75 -2.00
C VAL A 194 -10.56 -6.31 -2.76
N GLN A 195 -10.73 -5.77 -3.96
CA GLN A 195 -9.65 -5.19 -4.75
C GLN A 195 -9.67 -3.66 -4.71
N ASN A 196 -10.86 -3.08 -4.62
CA ASN A 196 -11.07 -1.64 -4.59
C ASN A 196 -12.06 -1.30 -3.47
N ASP A 197 -11.72 -0.32 -2.64
CA ASP A 197 -12.55 0.10 -1.51
C ASP A 197 -13.24 1.46 -1.74
N GLY A 198 -13.28 1.91 -2.99
CA GLY A 198 -13.80 3.23 -3.38
C GLY A 198 -12.75 4.34 -3.36
N PHE A 199 -11.49 4.04 -3.01
CA PHE A 199 -10.40 5.01 -3.02
C PHE A 199 -9.14 4.45 -3.68
N GLY A 200 -8.32 5.32 -4.26
CA GLY A 200 -6.99 4.97 -4.74
C GLY A 200 -6.12 4.44 -3.59
N LEU A 201 -5.21 3.51 -3.88
CA LEU A 201 -4.37 2.86 -2.87
C LEU A 201 -3.09 3.65 -2.52
N GLY A 202 -2.87 4.80 -3.16
CA GLY A 202 -1.77 5.71 -2.86
C GLY A 202 -2.00 6.54 -1.60
N ALA A 203 -0.96 7.26 -1.15
CA ALA A 203 -0.99 8.07 0.07
C ALA A 203 -2.14 9.11 0.12
N GLN A 204 -2.58 9.60 -1.03
CA GLN A 204 -3.63 10.62 -1.14
C GLN A 204 -5.06 10.07 -1.04
N ARG A 205 -5.27 8.75 -1.15
CA ARG A 205 -6.59 8.09 -1.02
C ARG A 205 -7.73 8.84 -1.74
N ARG A 206 -7.51 9.27 -3.00
CA ARG A 206 -8.53 9.96 -3.79
C ARG A 206 -9.67 9.00 -4.13
N GLU A 207 -10.91 9.47 -4.08
CA GLU A 207 -12.08 8.67 -4.47
C GLU A 207 -11.95 8.15 -5.91
N ILE A 208 -12.39 6.91 -6.11
CA ILE A 208 -12.46 6.25 -7.42
C ILE A 208 -13.83 5.59 -7.58
N GLU A 209 -14.25 5.40 -8.83
CA GLU A 209 -15.54 4.79 -9.15
C GLU A 209 -15.68 3.34 -8.68
N LYS A 210 -14.57 2.58 -8.68
CA LYS A 210 -14.58 1.16 -8.33
C LYS A 210 -14.65 0.95 -6.82
N ASN A 211 -15.66 0.19 -6.36
CA ASN A 211 -15.82 -0.16 -4.96
C ASN A 211 -16.48 -1.53 -4.78
N ASP A 212 -15.72 -2.50 -4.27
CA ASP A 212 -16.18 -3.87 -4.07
C ASP A 212 -16.87 -4.06 -2.71
N LEU A 213 -16.69 -3.12 -1.75
CA LEU A 213 -17.23 -3.24 -0.39
C LEU A 213 -18.75 -3.43 -0.34
N PRO A 214 -19.58 -2.71 -1.13
CA PRO A 214 -21.02 -2.91 -1.13
C PRO A 214 -21.42 -4.33 -1.56
N GLN A 215 -20.75 -4.89 -2.58
CA GLN A 215 -21.02 -6.23 -3.07
C GLN A 215 -20.55 -7.29 -2.07
N ALA A 216 -19.32 -7.16 -1.56
CA ALA A 216 -18.79 -8.06 -0.53
C ALA A 216 -19.71 -8.08 0.70
N THR A 217 -20.20 -6.93 1.14
CA THR A 217 -21.14 -6.82 2.27
C THR A 217 -22.44 -7.59 2.01
N ARG A 218 -23.02 -7.46 0.81
CA ARG A 218 -24.24 -8.20 0.43
C ARG A 218 -24.01 -9.71 0.43
N GLU A 219 -22.91 -10.17 -0.16
CA GLU A 219 -22.59 -11.60 -0.25
C GLU A 219 -22.26 -12.21 1.12
N ILE A 220 -21.52 -11.49 1.97
CA ILE A 220 -21.27 -11.90 3.36
C ILE A 220 -22.58 -11.97 4.14
N ALA A 221 -23.47 -10.98 4.00
CA ALA A 221 -24.76 -10.97 4.67
C ALA A 221 -25.62 -12.17 4.26
N GLU A 222 -25.67 -12.50 2.96
CA GLU A 222 -26.39 -13.66 2.45
C GLU A 222 -25.79 -14.98 2.94
N TYR A 223 -24.46 -15.12 2.92
CA TYR A 223 -23.76 -16.27 3.50
C TYR A 223 -24.15 -16.48 4.98
N LEU A 224 -24.07 -15.43 5.79
CA LEU A 224 -24.40 -15.50 7.21
C LEU A 224 -25.90 -15.78 7.44
N ARG A 225 -26.78 -15.26 6.59
CA ARG A 225 -28.23 -15.56 6.63
C ARG A 225 -28.48 -17.04 6.39
N ARG A 226 -27.87 -17.63 5.35
CA ARG A 226 -27.98 -19.06 5.03
C ARG A 226 -27.50 -19.94 6.18
N LEU A 227 -26.34 -19.61 6.76
CA LEU A 227 -25.83 -20.33 7.94
C LEU A 227 -26.79 -20.27 9.13
N ARG A 228 -27.40 -19.11 9.39
CA ARG A 228 -28.40 -18.96 10.47
C ARG A 228 -29.65 -19.80 10.21
N ALA A 229 -30.14 -19.78 8.97
CA ALA A 229 -31.32 -20.52 8.53
C ALA A 229 -31.08 -22.04 8.36
N GLY A 230 -29.82 -22.48 8.34
CA GLY A 230 -29.47 -23.88 8.03
C GLY A 230 -29.70 -24.24 6.56
N GLU A 231 -29.68 -23.25 5.67
CA GLU A 231 -29.85 -23.47 4.24
C GLU A 231 -28.59 -24.04 3.59
N PRO A 232 -28.72 -24.95 2.60
CA PRO A 232 -27.57 -25.45 1.85
C PRO A 232 -26.77 -24.33 1.16
N LEU A 233 -25.45 -24.45 1.21
CA LEU A 233 -24.52 -23.51 0.59
C LEU A 233 -24.18 -23.86 -0.87
N ASP A 234 -24.52 -25.07 -1.33
CA ASP A 234 -24.15 -25.57 -2.68
C ASP A 234 -24.74 -24.73 -3.82
N SER A 235 -25.85 -24.04 -3.55
CA SER A 235 -26.52 -23.13 -4.49
C SER A 235 -26.02 -21.68 -4.41
N PHE A 236 -25.13 -21.36 -3.47
CA PHE A 236 -24.65 -20.01 -3.24
C PHE A 236 -23.20 -19.87 -3.71
N ASN A 237 -23.05 -19.19 -4.86
CA ASN A 237 -21.75 -18.91 -5.46
C ASN A 237 -21.45 -17.41 -5.36
N PRO A 238 -20.77 -16.95 -4.29
CA PRO A 238 -20.37 -15.55 -4.18
C PRO A 238 -19.40 -15.18 -5.30
N THR A 239 -19.58 -14.01 -5.90
CA THR A 239 -18.75 -13.55 -7.03
C THR A 239 -17.41 -13.00 -6.58
N LEU A 240 -17.34 -12.40 -5.38
CA LEU A 240 -16.11 -11.86 -4.80
C LEU A 240 -15.44 -12.81 -3.82
N GLY A 241 -16.00 -14.00 -3.63
CA GLY A 241 -15.55 -14.92 -2.61
C GLY A 241 -15.55 -16.38 -3.03
N LEU A 242 -15.24 -17.23 -2.05
CA LEU A 242 -15.29 -18.67 -2.18
C LEU A 242 -15.63 -19.29 -0.82
N ILE A 243 -16.22 -20.48 -0.82
CA ILE A 243 -16.58 -21.20 0.41
C ILE A 243 -15.72 -22.46 0.48
N VAL A 244 -15.04 -22.66 1.59
CA VAL A 244 -14.06 -23.74 1.76
C VAL A 244 -14.42 -24.59 2.96
N LYS A 245 -14.43 -25.91 2.77
CA LYS A 245 -14.59 -26.87 3.86
C LYS A 245 -13.42 -26.78 4.85
N LYS A 246 -13.71 -26.84 6.15
CA LYS A 246 -12.71 -26.77 7.24
C LYS A 246 -11.70 -27.91 7.14
N GLU A 247 -12.12 -29.08 6.67
CA GLU A 247 -11.24 -30.23 6.41
C GLU A 247 -10.15 -29.86 5.40
N LYS A 248 -10.51 -29.14 4.33
CA LYS A 248 -9.57 -28.67 3.30
C LYS A 248 -8.61 -27.61 3.85
N ILE A 249 -9.07 -26.76 4.77
CA ILE A 249 -8.22 -25.77 5.46
C ILE A 249 -7.23 -26.47 6.41
N ALA A 250 -7.67 -27.51 7.11
CA ALA A 250 -6.88 -28.24 8.09
C ALA A 250 -5.88 -29.24 7.47
N ALA A 251 -6.07 -29.63 6.20
CA ALA A 251 -5.33 -30.73 5.55
C ALA A 251 -3.81 -30.66 5.67
N ASN A 252 -3.22 -29.46 5.62
CA ASN A 252 -1.76 -29.27 5.64
C ASN A 252 -1.21 -28.91 7.04
N GLY A 253 -2.05 -28.91 8.07
CA GLY A 253 -1.65 -28.61 9.46
C GLY A 253 -1.12 -27.18 9.68
N ASP A 254 -1.41 -26.25 8.78
CA ASP A 254 -1.06 -24.84 8.90
C ASP A 254 -2.28 -23.91 9.07
N TRP A 255 -3.50 -24.44 8.83
CA TRP A 255 -4.77 -23.74 8.86
C TRP A 255 -4.73 -22.39 8.14
N ASN A 256 -4.01 -22.32 7.01
CA ASN A 256 -3.81 -21.07 6.29
C ASN A 256 -5.16 -20.41 5.95
N LEU A 257 -5.26 -19.09 6.06
CA LEU A 257 -6.50 -18.35 5.82
C LEU A 257 -6.45 -17.50 4.53
N SER A 258 -5.49 -17.78 3.64
CA SER A 258 -5.42 -17.17 2.31
C SER A 258 -6.42 -17.85 1.38
N GLY A 259 -7.57 -17.20 1.14
CA GLY A 259 -8.65 -17.75 0.31
C GLY A 259 -8.21 -18.20 -1.09
N GLU A 260 -7.26 -17.50 -1.71
CA GLU A 260 -6.71 -17.84 -3.03
C GLU A 260 -6.09 -19.24 -3.09
N ARG A 261 -5.58 -19.77 -1.97
CA ARG A 261 -5.01 -21.13 -1.90
C ARG A 261 -6.06 -22.23 -2.08
N TYR A 262 -7.31 -21.93 -1.72
CA TYR A 262 -8.40 -22.91 -1.68
C TYR A 262 -9.37 -22.78 -2.83
N ARG A 263 -9.24 -21.70 -3.61
CA ARG A 263 -9.87 -21.59 -4.90
C ARG A 263 -9.37 -22.79 -5.69
N GLU A 264 -10.22 -23.81 -5.79
CA GLU A 264 -10.09 -24.74 -6.90
C GLU A 264 -10.08 -23.82 -8.10
N ASN A 265 -9.16 -24.04 -9.03
CA ASN A 265 -9.33 -23.47 -10.35
C ASN A 265 -10.60 -24.12 -10.92
N GLY A 266 -11.78 -23.74 -10.41
CA GLY A 266 -13.06 -23.93 -11.03
C GLY A 266 -12.88 -23.20 -12.32
N GLN A 267 -12.64 -24.00 -13.35
CA GLN A 267 -12.63 -23.64 -14.76
C GLN A 267 -12.53 -22.13 -14.92
N ARG A 268 -11.31 -21.59 -14.77
CA ARG A 268 -11.00 -20.40 -15.56
C ARG A 268 -11.27 -20.88 -16.97
N SER A 269 -12.33 -20.38 -17.58
CA SER A 269 -12.63 -20.60 -18.98
C SER A 269 -11.52 -19.93 -19.77
N SER A 270 -10.32 -20.49 -19.74
CA SER A 270 -9.31 -20.18 -20.71
C SER A 270 -9.79 -20.78 -22.01
N ASP A 271 -9.81 -19.97 -23.07
CA ASP A 271 -9.94 -20.50 -24.44
C ASP A 271 -8.76 -21.46 -24.77
N SER A 272 -7.74 -21.48 -23.91
CA SER A 272 -6.58 -22.37 -23.97
C SER A 272 -6.68 -23.52 -22.95
N PRO A 273 -6.26 -24.75 -23.27
CA PRO A 273 -6.24 -25.84 -22.30
C PRO A 273 -5.31 -25.55 -21.10
N LEU A 274 -5.78 -25.87 -19.89
CA LEU A 274 -5.01 -25.78 -18.65
C LEU A 274 -4.34 -27.11 -18.35
N PHE A 275 -3.02 -27.07 -18.15
CA PHE A 275 -2.21 -28.24 -17.83
C PHE A 275 -1.73 -28.20 -16.38
N ARG A 276 -1.43 -29.37 -15.82
CA ARG A 276 -0.68 -29.44 -14.56
C ARG A 276 0.69 -28.81 -14.77
N PHE A 277 1.22 -28.19 -13.71
CA PHE A 277 2.52 -27.53 -13.77
C PHE A 277 3.59 -28.47 -14.35
N GLU A 278 3.66 -29.68 -13.79
CA GLU A 278 4.61 -30.73 -14.17
C GLU A 278 4.35 -31.36 -15.55
N GLU A 279 3.22 -31.09 -16.20
CA GLU A 279 2.99 -31.48 -17.60
C GLU A 279 3.63 -30.50 -18.59
N VAL A 280 3.97 -29.29 -18.13
CA VAL A 280 4.57 -28.23 -18.96
C VAL A 280 6.03 -27.99 -18.59
N CYS A 281 6.34 -27.89 -17.30
CA CYS A 281 7.69 -27.65 -16.81
C CYS A 281 7.92 -28.11 -15.37
N THR A 282 9.17 -28.34 -14.99
CA THR A 282 9.57 -28.65 -13.61
C THR A 282 10.52 -27.60 -13.05
N LEU A 283 10.53 -27.47 -11.72
CA LEU A 283 11.49 -26.67 -10.94
C LEU A 283 12.61 -27.58 -10.44
N GLU A 284 13.77 -27.47 -11.08
CA GLU A 284 14.98 -28.23 -10.77
C GLU A 284 15.94 -27.43 -9.89
N TYR A 285 16.65 -28.11 -9.00
CA TYR A 285 17.55 -27.46 -8.05
C TYR A 285 18.81 -26.91 -8.74
N GLY A 286 19.17 -25.67 -8.41
CA GLY A 286 20.53 -25.18 -8.68
C GLY A 286 21.60 -25.90 -7.85
N SER A 287 22.85 -25.68 -8.20
CA SER A 287 24.00 -26.38 -7.60
C SER A 287 24.84 -25.46 -6.71
N SER A 288 25.45 -25.98 -5.65
CA SER A 288 26.28 -25.15 -4.76
C SER A 288 27.54 -24.67 -5.48
N LEU A 289 27.73 -23.35 -5.57
CA LEU A 289 28.95 -22.72 -6.10
C LEU A 289 29.36 -21.51 -5.23
N PRO A 290 30.02 -21.77 -4.08
CA PRO A 290 30.56 -20.74 -3.19
C PRO A 290 31.54 -19.82 -3.90
N LYS A 291 31.69 -18.58 -3.42
CA LYS A 291 32.53 -17.55 -4.07
C LYS A 291 33.97 -18.01 -4.26
N GLU A 292 34.50 -18.77 -3.31
CA GLU A 292 35.88 -19.26 -3.27
C GLU A 292 36.16 -20.31 -4.35
N LYS A 293 35.12 -20.94 -4.91
CA LYS A 293 35.22 -21.94 -5.98
C LYS A 293 34.96 -21.34 -7.37
N ARG A 294 34.62 -20.06 -7.46
CA ARG A 294 34.32 -19.41 -8.74
C ARG A 294 35.63 -19.05 -9.44
N VAL A 295 35.80 -19.62 -10.62
CA VAL A 295 36.83 -19.22 -11.59
C VAL A 295 36.24 -18.17 -12.52
N GLU A 296 36.96 -17.08 -12.77
CA GLU A 296 36.54 -16.01 -13.68
C GLU A 296 36.17 -16.56 -15.06
N GLY A 297 35.06 -16.09 -15.62
CA GLY A 297 34.56 -16.55 -16.90
C GLY A 297 33.28 -15.82 -17.33
N PRO A 298 32.68 -16.21 -18.47
CA PRO A 298 31.60 -15.43 -19.09
C PRO A 298 30.20 -15.75 -18.56
N TYR A 299 30.02 -16.82 -17.79
CA TYR A 299 28.68 -17.31 -17.44
C TYR A 299 28.20 -16.74 -16.10
N PRO A 300 27.03 -16.08 -16.04
CA PRO A 300 26.50 -15.51 -14.80
C PRO A 300 26.15 -16.61 -13.80
N VAL A 301 26.54 -16.39 -12.55
CA VAL A 301 26.16 -17.20 -11.38
C VAL A 301 24.93 -16.58 -10.75
N VAL A 302 23.79 -17.26 -10.82
CA VAL A 302 22.48 -16.68 -10.51
C VAL A 302 21.95 -17.20 -9.17
N GLY A 303 21.77 -16.30 -8.21
CA GLY A 303 21.12 -16.56 -6.93
C GLY A 303 19.69 -16.02 -6.90
N SER A 304 19.01 -16.14 -5.76
CA SER A 304 17.60 -15.68 -5.63
C SER A 304 17.40 -14.19 -5.90
N ASN A 305 18.45 -13.38 -5.79
CA ASN A 305 18.41 -11.93 -6.01
C ASN A 305 18.98 -11.54 -7.39
N GLY A 306 19.07 -12.49 -8.33
CA GLY A 306 19.67 -12.28 -9.64
C GLY A 306 21.15 -12.65 -9.70
N ILE A 307 21.91 -12.00 -10.58
CA ILE A 307 23.31 -12.32 -10.84
C ILE A 307 24.18 -11.95 -9.62
N THR A 308 24.95 -12.91 -9.12
CA THR A 308 25.80 -12.77 -7.92
C THR A 308 27.30 -12.83 -8.22
N GLY A 309 27.67 -12.93 -9.50
CA GLY A 309 29.02 -13.06 -10.00
C GLY A 309 29.05 -13.84 -11.31
N TYR A 310 30.24 -14.26 -11.73
CA TYR A 310 30.46 -15.01 -12.97
C TYR A 310 31.33 -16.24 -12.74
N HIS A 311 31.23 -17.21 -13.65
CA HIS A 311 31.98 -18.46 -13.66
C HIS A 311 32.38 -18.87 -15.08
N ASN A 312 33.39 -19.72 -15.21
CA ASN A 312 33.86 -20.29 -16.48
C ASN A 312 33.01 -21.48 -16.96
N GLU A 313 32.17 -22.06 -16.10
CA GLU A 313 31.24 -23.15 -16.42
C GLU A 313 29.78 -22.71 -16.20
N TYR A 314 28.87 -23.29 -17.00
CA TYR A 314 27.43 -23.12 -16.85
C TYR A 314 26.78 -24.43 -16.44
N LEU A 315 25.63 -24.34 -15.77
CA LEU A 315 24.82 -25.51 -15.39
C LEU A 315 23.61 -25.68 -16.32
N VAL A 316 23.09 -24.58 -16.86
CA VAL A 316 21.88 -24.54 -17.68
C VAL A 316 22.15 -23.71 -18.94
N GLU A 317 21.74 -24.23 -20.10
CA GLU A 317 21.79 -23.51 -21.38
C GLU A 317 20.76 -22.37 -21.40
N GLY A 318 21.13 -21.24 -22.00
CA GLY A 318 20.25 -20.09 -22.16
C GLY A 318 19.36 -20.21 -23.41
N PRO A 319 18.22 -19.50 -23.45
CA PRO A 319 17.64 -18.71 -22.35
C PRO A 319 17.13 -19.60 -21.21
N ALA A 320 17.27 -19.16 -19.96
CA ALA A 320 16.91 -19.92 -18.76
C ALA A 320 16.03 -19.11 -17.81
N ILE A 321 14.97 -19.74 -17.29
CA ILE A 321 14.12 -19.13 -16.25
C ILE A 321 14.60 -19.59 -14.88
N ILE A 322 14.94 -18.64 -14.02
CA ILE A 322 15.41 -18.87 -12.66
C ILE A 322 14.34 -18.41 -11.68
N VAL A 323 14.01 -19.27 -10.72
CA VAL A 323 13.05 -19.00 -9.65
C VAL A 323 13.78 -19.00 -8.31
N GLY A 324 13.71 -17.91 -7.55
CA GLY A 324 14.31 -17.86 -6.22
C GLY A 324 13.73 -18.95 -5.32
N ARG A 325 14.56 -19.67 -4.56
CA ARG A 325 14.11 -20.70 -3.61
C ARG A 325 14.29 -20.27 -2.16
N LYS A 326 15.35 -19.54 -1.83
CA LYS A 326 15.63 -19.04 -0.46
C LYS A 326 15.98 -17.55 -0.47
N GLY A 327 15.44 -16.79 0.47
CA GLY A 327 15.64 -15.33 0.52
C GLY A 327 14.54 -14.64 -0.28
N SER A 328 14.84 -14.20 -1.51
CA SER A 328 13.84 -13.72 -2.48
C SER A 328 13.13 -14.88 -3.18
N ALA A 329 12.52 -15.76 -2.38
CA ALA A 329 11.86 -16.96 -2.85
C ALA A 329 10.68 -16.65 -3.80
N GLY A 330 10.48 -17.35 -4.91
CA GLY A 330 9.40 -17.07 -5.87
C GLY A 330 9.63 -15.89 -6.80
N GLU A 331 10.72 -15.11 -6.67
CA GLU A 331 11.09 -14.16 -7.73
C GLU A 331 11.47 -14.94 -9.00
N VAL A 332 10.95 -14.49 -10.15
CA VAL A 332 11.15 -15.16 -11.46
C VAL A 332 11.97 -14.25 -12.37
N THR A 333 13.10 -14.75 -12.84
CA THR A 333 14.06 -14.02 -13.69
C THR A 333 14.33 -14.80 -14.96
N LEU A 334 14.37 -14.13 -16.11
CA LEU A 334 14.83 -14.71 -17.37
C LEU A 334 16.29 -14.31 -17.59
N ILE A 335 17.14 -15.28 -17.90
CA ILE A 335 18.55 -15.07 -18.23
C ILE A 335 18.75 -15.50 -19.69
N GLU A 336 19.15 -14.58 -20.55
CA GLU A 336 19.21 -14.84 -22.00
C GLU A 336 20.38 -15.75 -22.40
N GLN A 337 21.45 -15.77 -21.60
CA GLN A 337 22.67 -16.54 -21.85
C GLN A 337 22.77 -17.79 -20.95
N ASN A 338 23.67 -18.70 -21.31
CA ASN A 338 24.04 -19.84 -20.47
C ASN A 338 24.43 -19.35 -19.07
N CYS A 339 23.96 -20.03 -18.02
CA CYS A 339 24.15 -19.56 -16.65
C CYS A 339 24.34 -20.69 -15.64
N PHE A 340 24.76 -20.33 -14.43
CA PHE A 340 24.93 -21.25 -13.31
C PHE A 340 24.00 -20.87 -12.15
N PRO A 341 22.79 -21.45 -12.07
CA PRO A 341 21.88 -21.25 -10.95
C PRO A 341 22.42 -21.93 -9.70
N ILE A 342 22.52 -21.18 -8.60
CA ILE A 342 23.05 -21.73 -7.34
C ILE A 342 21.97 -22.40 -6.49
N ASP A 343 22.37 -23.16 -5.47
CA ASP A 343 21.53 -23.94 -4.55
C ASP A 343 20.40 -23.17 -3.85
N THR A 344 20.47 -21.83 -3.83
CA THR A 344 19.40 -20.93 -3.38
C THR A 344 18.29 -20.70 -4.39
N THR A 345 18.38 -21.27 -5.59
CA THR A 345 17.43 -21.11 -6.71
C THR A 345 16.92 -22.45 -7.23
N TYR A 346 15.79 -22.38 -7.93
CA TYR A 346 15.37 -23.35 -8.92
C TYR A 346 15.65 -22.80 -10.32
N TYR A 347 15.88 -23.68 -11.29
CA TYR A 347 15.73 -23.35 -12.71
C TYR A 347 14.55 -24.14 -13.29
N VAL A 348 13.88 -23.55 -14.28
CA VAL A 348 12.74 -24.17 -14.94
C VAL A 348 13.25 -25.05 -16.07
N LYS A 349 12.84 -26.33 -16.05
CA LYS A 349 13.08 -27.27 -17.15
C LYS A 349 11.76 -27.51 -17.88
N GLN A 350 11.71 -27.20 -19.17
CA GLN A 350 10.54 -27.49 -20.00
C GLN A 350 10.42 -29.01 -20.20
N VAL A 351 9.20 -29.52 -20.13
CA VAL A 351 8.92 -30.94 -20.42
C VAL A 351 9.06 -31.19 -21.92
N ASP A 352 8.52 -30.28 -22.74
CA ASP A 352 8.58 -30.33 -24.19
C ASP A 352 8.79 -28.91 -24.77
N PRO A 353 10.04 -28.54 -25.10
CA PRO A 353 10.35 -27.26 -25.74
C PRO A 353 9.66 -27.05 -27.10
N SER A 354 9.18 -28.11 -27.77
CA SER A 354 8.44 -27.97 -29.03
C SER A 354 6.99 -27.52 -28.83
N LYS A 355 6.50 -27.50 -27.58
CA LYS A 355 5.12 -27.12 -27.22
C LYS A 355 5.04 -25.89 -26.33
N SER A 356 6.15 -25.44 -25.77
CA SER A 356 6.19 -24.30 -24.86
C SER A 356 7.27 -23.33 -25.30
N ASP A 357 6.88 -22.08 -25.49
CA ASP A 357 7.83 -20.99 -25.67
C ASP A 357 8.36 -20.55 -24.30
N ILE A 358 9.67 -20.40 -24.17
CA ILE A 358 10.31 -20.12 -22.88
C ILE A 358 10.06 -18.69 -22.38
N VAL A 359 9.91 -17.72 -23.29
CA VAL A 359 9.59 -16.33 -22.93
C VAL A 359 8.13 -16.24 -22.51
N PHE A 360 7.24 -16.93 -23.22
CA PHE A 360 5.84 -17.08 -22.82
C PHE A 360 5.74 -17.71 -21.42
N LEU A 361 6.43 -18.84 -21.20
CA LEU A 361 6.44 -19.51 -19.92
C LEU A 361 6.97 -18.60 -18.79
N TYR A 362 8.02 -17.83 -19.05
CA TYR A 362 8.51 -16.81 -18.12
C TYR A 362 7.41 -15.81 -17.73
N ARG A 363 6.66 -15.27 -18.70
CA ARG A 363 5.58 -14.31 -18.45
C ARG A 363 4.44 -14.94 -17.63
N ILE A 364 4.08 -16.19 -17.94
CA ILE A 364 3.06 -16.94 -17.20
C ILE A 364 3.52 -17.17 -15.76
N LEU A 365 4.73 -17.68 -15.54
CA LEU A 365 5.26 -17.93 -14.20
C LEU A 365 5.35 -16.65 -13.36
N LYS A 366 5.72 -15.52 -13.98
CA LYS A 366 5.72 -14.22 -13.32
C LYS A 366 4.32 -13.76 -12.91
N SER A 367 3.30 -14.11 -13.69
CA SER A 367 1.89 -13.80 -13.39
C SER A 367 1.26 -14.68 -12.29
N LEU A 368 1.91 -15.79 -11.90
CA LEU A 368 1.38 -16.72 -10.90
C LEU A 368 1.45 -16.19 -9.46
N GLY A 369 2.24 -15.15 -9.19
CA GLY A 369 2.42 -14.65 -7.82
C GLY A 369 3.12 -15.65 -6.91
N LEU A 370 4.15 -16.36 -7.42
CA LEU A 370 4.93 -17.33 -6.63
C LEU A 370 5.48 -16.79 -5.29
N PRO A 371 5.81 -15.48 -5.13
CA PRO A 371 6.10 -14.89 -3.83
C PRO A 371 5.04 -15.09 -2.74
N ASP A 372 3.77 -15.26 -3.11
CA ASP A 372 2.66 -15.45 -2.16
C ASP A 372 2.64 -16.87 -1.56
N LEU A 373 3.41 -17.80 -2.15
CA LEU A 373 3.56 -19.17 -1.67
C LEU A 373 4.75 -19.36 -0.70
N ARG A 374 5.44 -18.27 -0.32
CA ARG A 374 6.59 -18.31 0.60
C ARG A 374 6.19 -18.86 1.98
N GLY A 375 6.97 -19.80 2.51
CA GLY A 375 6.78 -20.37 3.84
C GLY A 375 8.09 -20.70 4.57
N GLY A 376 8.02 -20.98 5.88
CA GLY A 376 9.14 -21.44 6.71
C GLY A 376 9.49 -20.52 7.89
N ALA A 377 9.86 -21.11 9.02
CA ALA A 377 10.35 -20.35 10.18
C ALA A 377 11.84 -20.00 9.96
N GLY A 378 12.13 -18.76 9.56
CA GLY A 378 13.49 -18.28 9.27
C GLY A 378 13.56 -17.54 7.94
N ILE A 379 14.60 -17.80 7.13
CA ILE A 379 14.70 -17.27 5.76
C ILE A 379 13.54 -17.86 4.94
N PRO A 380 12.61 -17.03 4.43
CA PRO A 380 11.47 -17.51 3.65
C PRO A 380 11.93 -18.35 2.46
N GLY A 381 11.29 -19.50 2.26
CA GLY A 381 11.59 -20.42 1.19
C GLY A 381 10.38 -20.71 0.31
N LEU A 382 10.63 -21.08 -0.94
CA LEU A 382 9.62 -21.63 -1.84
C LEU A 382 9.84 -23.14 -1.94
N ASN A 383 8.77 -23.91 -1.71
CA ASN A 383 8.78 -25.35 -1.96
C ASN A 383 8.11 -25.61 -3.31
N ARG A 384 8.82 -26.30 -4.22
CA ARG A 384 8.28 -26.63 -5.56
C ARG A 384 6.98 -27.42 -5.51
N THR A 385 6.76 -28.27 -4.49
CA THR A 385 5.52 -29.04 -4.36
C THR A 385 4.32 -28.12 -4.14
N ASP A 386 4.49 -27.04 -3.36
CA ASP A 386 3.43 -26.05 -3.14
C ASP A 386 3.09 -25.33 -4.46
N VAL A 387 4.11 -25.02 -5.28
CA VAL A 387 3.92 -24.43 -6.62
C VAL A 387 3.13 -25.37 -7.53
N TYR A 388 3.50 -26.64 -7.59
CA TYR A 388 2.86 -27.63 -8.47
C TYR A 388 1.40 -27.89 -8.09
N GLN A 389 1.10 -27.84 -6.79
CA GLN A 389 -0.24 -28.04 -6.28
C GLN A 389 -1.11 -26.80 -6.44
N ALA A 390 -0.56 -25.61 -6.19
CA ALA A 390 -1.31 -24.35 -6.23
C ALA A 390 -1.64 -23.88 -7.65
N HIS A 391 -0.82 -24.25 -8.65
CA HIS A 391 -0.92 -23.65 -9.98
C HIS A 391 -1.18 -24.65 -11.10
N ARG A 392 -1.84 -24.14 -12.15
CA ARG A 392 -1.99 -24.75 -13.47
C ARG A 392 -1.44 -23.78 -14.51
N ILE A 393 -1.00 -24.29 -15.63
CA ILE A 393 -0.38 -23.49 -16.69
C ILE A 393 -1.30 -23.50 -17.92
N PRO A 394 -1.78 -22.34 -18.38
CA PRO A 394 -2.47 -22.22 -19.66
C PRO A 394 -1.41 -22.36 -20.76
N LEU A 395 -1.63 -23.31 -21.66
CA LEU A 395 -0.70 -23.54 -22.76
C LEU A 395 -1.47 -23.55 -24.08
N PRO A 396 -1.67 -22.37 -24.71
CA PRO A 396 -2.20 -22.31 -26.06
C PRO A 396 -1.23 -22.95 -27.07
N PRO A 397 -1.65 -23.15 -28.34
CA PRO A 397 -0.73 -23.59 -29.39
C PRO A 397 0.53 -22.71 -29.47
N LEU A 398 1.67 -23.30 -29.81
CA LEU A 398 2.98 -22.61 -29.79
C LEU A 398 2.98 -21.31 -30.60
N GLU A 399 2.32 -21.28 -31.76
CA GLU A 399 2.25 -20.07 -32.60
C GLU A 399 1.48 -18.94 -31.90
N VAL A 400 0.41 -19.25 -31.17
CA VAL A 400 -0.33 -18.28 -30.36
C VAL A 400 0.52 -17.78 -29.18
N GLN A 401 1.33 -18.64 -28.57
CA GLN A 401 2.28 -18.22 -27.52
C GLN A 401 3.27 -17.18 -28.07
N LYS A 402 3.84 -17.42 -29.25
CA LYS A 402 4.77 -16.50 -29.92
C LYS A 402 4.10 -15.18 -30.29
N GLU A 403 2.87 -15.21 -30.79
CA GLU A 403 2.08 -13.99 -31.07
C GLU A 403 1.86 -13.15 -29.82
N ILE A 404 1.50 -13.79 -28.70
CA ILE A 404 1.33 -13.12 -27.39
C ILE A 404 2.65 -12.51 -26.92
N VAL A 405 3.75 -13.24 -27.06
CA VAL A 405 5.09 -12.73 -26.69
C VAL A 405 5.43 -11.52 -27.54
N ALA A 406 5.26 -11.60 -28.87
CA ALA A 406 5.53 -10.50 -29.79
C ALA A 406 4.66 -9.27 -29.50
N GLU A 407 3.38 -9.46 -29.15
CA GLU A 407 2.47 -8.39 -28.73
C GLU A 407 2.98 -7.69 -27.46
N ILE A 408 3.31 -8.47 -26.42
CA ILE A 408 3.81 -7.94 -25.14
C ILE A 408 5.16 -7.23 -25.33
N GLU A 409 6.06 -7.78 -26.14
CA GLU A 409 7.34 -7.14 -26.47
C GLU A 409 7.14 -5.83 -27.23
N GLY A 410 6.18 -5.78 -28.15
CA GLY A 410 5.78 -4.53 -28.83
C GLY A 410 5.35 -3.47 -27.81
N TYR A 411 4.54 -3.85 -26.81
CA TYR A 411 4.16 -2.94 -25.74
C TYR A 411 5.33 -2.52 -24.86
N GLN A 412 6.23 -3.46 -24.53
CA GLN A 412 7.40 -3.19 -23.70
C GLN A 412 8.33 -2.18 -24.38
N LYS A 413 8.57 -2.29 -25.69
CA LYS A 413 9.38 -1.32 -26.45
C LYS A 413 8.83 0.10 -26.38
N VAL A 414 7.49 0.26 -26.44
CA VAL A 414 6.84 1.57 -26.28
C VAL A 414 7.03 2.12 -24.87
N ILE A 415 6.86 1.26 -23.84
CA ILE A 415 7.09 1.64 -22.44
C ILE A 415 8.54 2.10 -22.24
N ASP A 416 9.50 1.34 -22.75
CA ASP A 416 10.92 1.62 -22.57
C ASP A 416 11.31 2.96 -23.25
N GLY A 417 10.84 3.18 -24.48
CA GLY A 417 11.04 4.45 -25.18
C GLY A 417 10.41 5.64 -24.44
N ALA A 418 9.18 5.50 -23.95
CA ALA A 418 8.51 6.54 -23.17
C ALA A 418 9.20 6.82 -21.83
N ARG A 419 9.71 5.78 -21.14
CA ARG A 419 10.50 5.93 -19.91
C ARG A 419 11.78 6.70 -20.16
N MET A 420 12.48 6.43 -21.26
CA MET A 420 13.66 7.20 -21.64
C MET A 420 13.35 8.69 -21.82
N VAL A 421 12.21 9.05 -22.41
CA VAL A 421 11.79 10.46 -22.51
C VAL A 421 11.60 11.07 -21.13
N VAL A 422 10.83 10.41 -20.26
CA VAL A 422 10.52 10.91 -18.90
C VAL A 422 11.78 11.04 -18.04
N GLU A 423 12.70 10.08 -18.12
CA GLU A 423 13.91 10.04 -17.29
C GLU A 423 14.95 11.08 -17.71
N ASN A 424 15.08 11.33 -19.02
CA ASN A 424 16.09 12.22 -19.58
C ASN A 424 15.61 13.66 -19.78
N TYR A 425 14.31 13.91 -19.84
CA TYR A 425 13.79 15.27 -19.99
C TYR A 425 14.12 16.14 -18.76
N ARG A 426 14.65 17.34 -19.00
CA ARG A 426 14.81 18.40 -18.00
C ARG A 426 14.38 19.71 -18.65
N PRO A 427 13.60 20.57 -17.96
CA PRO A 427 13.22 21.86 -18.51
C PRO A 427 14.48 22.68 -18.81
N HIS A 428 14.57 23.19 -20.03
CA HIS A 428 15.70 24.00 -20.47
C HIS A 428 15.27 25.46 -20.57
N ILE A 429 16.05 26.35 -19.95
CA ILE A 429 15.96 27.79 -20.17
C ILE A 429 17.18 28.18 -21.00
N PRO A 430 17.02 28.82 -22.18
CA PRO A 430 18.16 29.30 -22.94
C PRO A 430 19.02 30.26 -22.10
N ILE A 431 20.32 30.32 -22.38
CA ILE A 431 21.22 31.29 -21.75
C ILE A 431 21.51 32.35 -22.79
N ASP A 432 21.07 33.56 -22.50
CA ASP A 432 21.42 34.75 -23.28
C ASP A 432 22.27 35.67 -22.38
N PRO A 433 23.53 35.96 -22.76
CA PRO A 433 24.40 36.86 -22.00
C PRO A 433 23.85 38.29 -21.87
N ASP A 434 22.93 38.71 -22.75
CA ASP A 434 22.36 40.05 -22.74
C ASP A 434 21.20 40.21 -21.75
N TRP A 435 20.70 39.10 -21.19
CA TRP A 435 19.66 39.15 -20.17
C TRP A 435 20.23 39.63 -18.84
N PRO A 436 19.56 40.58 -18.16
CA PRO A 436 20.06 41.09 -16.89
C PRO A 436 20.03 40.00 -15.83
N MET A 437 21.14 39.86 -15.10
CA MET A 437 21.21 39.04 -13.89
C MET A 437 20.62 39.82 -12.72
N VAL A 438 19.74 39.18 -11.96
CA VAL A 438 19.09 39.79 -10.79
C VAL A 438 19.25 38.85 -9.60
N GLU A 439 19.75 39.40 -8.48
CA GLU A 439 19.81 38.69 -7.21
C GLU A 439 18.41 38.50 -6.63
N LEU A 440 18.15 37.33 -6.03
CA LEU A 440 16.92 37.08 -5.26
C LEU A 440 16.80 38.03 -4.05
N GLY A 441 17.89 38.67 -3.64
CA GLY A 441 17.94 39.72 -2.62
C GLY A 441 17.45 41.11 -3.05
N ASP A 442 17.23 41.36 -4.34
CA ASP A 442 16.73 42.65 -4.84
C ASP A 442 15.30 42.90 -4.36
N LYS A 443 15.18 43.74 -3.33
CA LYS A 443 13.90 44.08 -2.68
C LYS A 443 12.95 44.88 -3.58
N SER A 444 13.45 45.46 -4.68
CA SER A 444 12.58 46.12 -5.65
C SER A 444 11.77 45.12 -6.48
N LEU A 445 12.23 43.86 -6.54
CA LEU A 445 11.62 42.81 -7.34
C LEU A 445 11.09 41.64 -6.50
N PHE A 446 11.85 41.19 -5.50
CA PHE A 446 11.53 40.02 -4.70
C PHE A 446 11.53 40.30 -3.20
N ARG A 447 10.61 39.64 -2.49
CA ARG A 447 10.64 39.53 -1.03
C ARG A 447 10.79 38.06 -0.63
N ILE A 448 11.94 37.73 -0.07
CA ILE A 448 12.22 36.36 0.40
C ILE A 448 11.70 36.18 1.83
N GLU A 449 10.89 35.16 2.06
CA GLU A 449 10.38 34.81 3.38
C GLU A 449 10.68 33.37 3.78
N SER A 450 11.12 33.18 5.02
CA SER A 450 11.24 31.84 5.62
C SER A 450 9.86 31.42 6.15
N GLY A 451 9.59 30.11 6.10
CA GLY A 451 8.42 29.55 6.78
C GLY A 451 8.60 29.41 8.30
N GLY A 452 7.55 28.95 8.96
CA GLY A 452 7.51 28.73 10.41
C GLY A 452 6.56 27.61 10.78
N THR A 453 6.83 26.96 11.92
CA THR A 453 6.05 25.83 12.42
C THR A 453 5.37 26.22 13.72
N PRO A 454 4.03 26.32 13.77
CA PRO A 454 3.30 26.43 15.02
C PRO A 454 3.60 25.24 15.92
N ARG A 455 3.49 25.40 17.25
CA ARG A 455 3.72 24.29 18.17
C ARG A 455 2.66 23.21 17.97
N SER A 456 3.09 21.99 17.62
CA SER A 456 2.18 20.85 17.40
C SER A 456 1.37 20.47 18.65
N SER A 457 1.85 20.83 19.84
CA SER A 457 1.18 20.54 21.11
C SER A 457 0.00 21.47 21.43
N ILE A 458 -0.17 22.57 20.68
CA ILE A 458 -1.27 23.52 20.88
C ILE A 458 -2.28 23.27 19.76
N SER A 459 -3.36 22.54 20.07
CA SER A 459 -4.34 22.11 19.07
C SER A 459 -5.06 23.28 18.40
N GLU A 460 -5.25 24.40 19.10
CA GLU A 460 -5.90 25.60 18.58
C GLU A 460 -5.13 26.26 17.44
N TYR A 461 -3.87 25.89 17.20
CA TYR A 461 -3.05 26.41 16.10
C TYR A 461 -3.28 25.68 14.77
N TRP A 462 -4.00 24.56 14.78
CA TRP A 462 -4.15 23.67 13.64
C TRP A 462 -5.59 23.61 13.15
N ASP A 463 -5.78 23.05 11.96
CA ASP A 463 -7.09 22.71 11.39
C ASP A 463 -8.04 23.92 11.18
N GLY A 464 -7.49 25.13 11.08
CA GLY A 464 -8.27 26.36 10.86
C GLY A 464 -8.32 26.84 9.41
N GLY A 465 -7.99 25.98 8.45
CA GLY A 465 -8.26 26.21 7.03
C GLY A 465 -7.21 26.99 6.24
N ILE A 466 -6.19 27.59 6.88
CA ILE A 466 -5.06 28.20 6.16
C ILE A 466 -4.11 27.08 5.72
N PRO A 467 -3.88 26.87 4.41
CA PRO A 467 -2.97 25.85 3.93
C PRO A 467 -1.57 26.01 4.55
N TRP A 468 -0.97 24.91 5.00
CA TRP A 468 0.37 24.89 5.59
C TRP A 468 1.23 23.80 4.96
N ALA A 469 2.12 24.21 4.03
CA ALA A 469 2.89 23.29 3.20
C ALA A 469 4.14 22.74 3.89
N THR A 470 4.35 21.46 3.62
CA THR A 470 5.51 20.64 3.98
C THR A 470 6.06 19.95 2.72
N LEU A 471 7.16 19.19 2.84
CA LEU A 471 7.70 18.43 1.71
C LEU A 471 6.71 17.39 1.13
N VAL A 472 5.74 16.93 1.91
CA VAL A 472 4.69 16.01 1.44
C VAL A 472 3.84 16.64 0.35
N ASP A 473 3.72 17.97 0.35
CA ASP A 473 2.92 18.74 -0.61
C ASP A 473 3.69 19.04 -1.91
N LEU A 474 4.99 18.70 -1.99
CA LEU A 474 5.85 18.87 -3.18
C LEU A 474 6.40 17.51 -3.63
N PRO A 475 5.61 16.69 -4.36
CA PRO A 475 5.98 15.33 -4.74
C PRO A 475 7.22 15.31 -5.65
N PRO A 476 7.97 14.20 -5.65
CA PRO A 476 9.26 14.14 -6.29
C PRO A 476 9.25 14.15 -7.83
N ASP A 477 8.10 13.81 -8.42
CA ASP A 477 7.94 13.55 -9.85
C ASP A 477 7.68 14.83 -10.67
N ASN A 478 7.45 15.96 -9.99
CA ASN A 478 7.21 17.25 -10.63
C ASN A 478 8.46 18.13 -10.55
N PHE A 479 8.77 18.80 -11.66
CA PHE A 479 9.78 19.85 -11.69
C PHE A 479 9.29 21.09 -10.92
N VAL A 480 8.06 21.52 -11.21
CA VAL A 480 7.35 22.57 -10.48
C VAL A 480 5.98 22.07 -10.06
N THR A 481 5.67 22.08 -8.76
CA THR A 481 4.35 21.68 -8.25
C THR A 481 3.41 22.87 -8.13
N GLN A 482 2.17 22.74 -8.60
CA GLN A 482 1.12 23.74 -8.38
C GLN A 482 0.34 23.41 -7.09
N ILE A 483 0.42 24.27 -6.07
CA ILE A 483 -0.22 24.03 -4.77
C ILE A 483 -1.52 24.83 -4.67
N THR A 484 -2.66 24.13 -4.70
CA THR A 484 -4.00 24.69 -4.46
C THR A 484 -4.55 24.35 -3.07
N SER A 485 -3.96 23.35 -2.41
CA SER A 485 -4.34 22.87 -1.07
C SER A 485 -3.17 22.08 -0.47
N THR A 486 -3.16 21.91 0.85
CA THR A 486 -2.13 21.15 1.58
C THR A 486 -2.73 20.08 2.46
N VAL A 487 -1.94 19.07 2.82
CA VAL A 487 -2.37 17.98 3.71
C VAL A 487 -2.74 18.49 5.11
N ARG A 488 -2.06 19.53 5.59
CA ARG A 488 -2.32 20.15 6.90
C ARG A 488 -2.70 21.61 6.73
N THR A 489 -3.51 22.11 7.66
CA THR A 489 -3.85 23.54 7.74
C THR A 489 -3.55 24.07 9.13
N ILE A 490 -3.32 25.38 9.22
CA ILE A 490 -3.18 26.12 10.48
C ILE A 490 -4.37 27.06 10.67
N SER A 491 -4.61 27.49 11.90
CA SER A 491 -5.63 28.50 12.22
C SER A 491 -5.06 29.91 12.18
N ASP A 492 -5.93 30.92 12.18
CA ASP A 492 -5.52 32.32 12.34
C ASP A 492 -4.68 32.54 13.61
N LYS A 493 -5.06 31.86 14.70
CA LYS A 493 -4.31 31.89 15.96
C LYS A 493 -2.93 31.26 15.80
N GLY A 494 -2.83 30.12 15.10
CA GLY A 494 -1.56 29.46 14.80
C GLY A 494 -0.66 30.32 13.92
N LEU A 495 -1.23 31.09 13.01
CA LEU A 495 -0.50 32.06 12.18
C LEU A 495 0.00 33.24 13.01
N GLN A 496 -0.84 33.84 13.87
CA GLN A 496 -0.50 35.02 14.67
C GLN A 496 0.48 34.72 15.81
N GLU A 497 0.37 33.54 16.44
CA GLU A 497 1.13 33.16 17.64
C GLU A 497 2.33 32.24 17.33
N SER A 498 2.78 32.21 16.08
CA SER A 498 3.97 31.46 15.66
C SER A 498 4.85 32.27 14.70
N SER A 499 5.97 31.67 14.27
CA SER A 499 6.82 32.26 13.24
C SER A 499 6.32 32.02 11.81
N ALA A 500 5.18 31.34 11.64
CA ALA A 500 4.59 31.13 10.33
C ALA A 500 4.21 32.49 9.69
N LYS A 501 4.30 32.56 8.38
CA LYS A 501 3.94 33.75 7.61
C LYS A 501 2.96 33.37 6.53
N LEU A 502 1.98 34.24 6.30
CA LEU A 502 1.06 34.10 5.19
C LEU A 502 1.75 34.61 3.92
N ILE A 503 1.99 33.69 3.01
CA ILE A 503 2.59 33.92 1.70
C ILE A 503 1.44 34.13 0.71
N PRO A 504 1.44 35.23 -0.07
CA PRO A 504 0.39 35.50 -1.05
C PRO A 504 0.41 34.46 -2.17
N ALA A 505 -0.74 34.29 -2.84
CA ALA A 505 -0.82 33.50 -4.08
C ALA A 505 0.17 33.99 -5.13
N ASP A 506 0.58 33.08 -6.01
CA ASP A 506 1.56 33.26 -7.07
C ASP A 506 2.96 33.59 -6.55
N SER A 507 3.37 32.94 -5.45
CA SER A 507 4.75 32.95 -4.95
C SER A 507 5.45 31.63 -5.29
N VAL A 508 6.78 31.66 -5.37
CA VAL A 508 7.59 30.45 -5.62
C VAL A 508 8.11 29.90 -4.28
N ILE A 509 7.81 28.64 -4.00
CA ILE A 509 8.19 27.93 -2.78
C ILE A 509 9.35 26.99 -3.10
N VAL A 510 10.47 27.14 -2.39
CA VAL A 510 11.68 26.35 -2.62
C VAL A 510 12.09 25.64 -1.34
N SER A 511 12.23 24.31 -1.40
CA SER A 511 12.75 23.55 -0.26
C SER A 511 14.25 23.76 -0.14
N THR A 512 14.68 24.23 1.03
CA THR A 512 16.07 24.57 1.33
C THR A 512 16.66 23.75 2.47
N ARG A 513 15.95 22.73 2.97
CA ARG A 513 16.42 21.89 4.09
C ARG A 513 16.07 20.42 3.86
N ALA A 514 17.02 19.53 4.20
CA ALA A 514 16.93 18.06 4.07
C ALA A 514 16.77 17.57 2.62
N THR A 515 15.68 17.90 1.93
CA THR A 515 15.44 17.58 0.51
C THR A 515 15.47 18.85 -0.32
N ILE A 516 16.68 19.37 -0.54
CA ILE A 516 16.92 20.63 -1.23
C ILE A 516 16.53 20.53 -2.71
N GLY A 517 15.79 21.55 -3.18
CA GLY A 517 15.48 21.74 -4.60
C GLY A 517 14.11 21.25 -5.05
N ARG A 518 13.18 20.97 -4.13
CA ARG A 518 11.76 20.85 -4.46
C ARG A 518 11.16 22.24 -4.66
N ILE A 519 10.52 22.45 -5.80
CA ILE A 519 10.02 23.76 -6.22
C ILE A 519 8.51 23.69 -6.48
N ALA A 520 7.80 24.73 -6.06
CA ALA A 520 6.37 24.84 -6.24
C ALA A 520 5.93 26.29 -6.45
N ILE A 521 4.72 26.46 -6.96
CA ILE A 521 4.00 27.73 -7.03
C ILE A 521 2.69 27.54 -6.27
N ASN A 522 2.41 28.41 -5.30
CA ASN A 522 1.13 28.37 -4.61
C ASN A 522 0.09 29.20 -5.37
N ARG A 523 -1.09 28.63 -5.60
CA ARG A 523 -2.23 29.31 -6.26
C ARG A 523 -3.26 29.86 -5.29
N VAL A 524 -3.04 29.61 -3.99
CA VAL A 524 -3.81 30.15 -2.88
C VAL A 524 -2.85 30.71 -1.84
N PRO A 525 -3.25 31.71 -1.02
CA PRO A 525 -2.46 32.13 0.12
C PRO A 525 -2.15 30.94 1.05
N ILE A 526 -0.89 30.83 1.48
CA ILE A 526 -0.37 29.63 2.14
C ILE A 526 0.67 30.01 3.19
N ALA A 527 0.85 29.19 4.20
CA ALA A 527 2.01 29.24 5.08
C ALA A 527 2.90 28.02 4.80
N THR A 528 4.20 28.10 5.11
CA THR A 528 5.13 26.98 4.92
C THR A 528 5.90 26.69 6.19
N ASN A 529 6.44 25.48 6.35
CA ASN A 529 7.33 25.17 7.47
C ASN A 529 8.73 25.80 7.29
N GLN A 530 9.60 25.70 8.31
CA GLN A 530 10.95 26.30 8.27
C GLN A 530 11.88 25.70 7.19
N GLY A 531 11.50 24.59 6.58
CA GLY A 531 12.30 23.93 5.54
C GLY A 531 12.23 24.62 4.18
N PHE A 532 11.44 25.69 4.05
CA PHE A 532 11.26 26.43 2.80
C PHE A 532 11.78 27.86 2.88
N LYS A 533 12.13 28.37 1.71
CA LYS A 533 12.21 29.80 1.40
C LYS A 533 11.15 30.10 0.33
N ASN A 534 10.41 31.16 0.54
CA ASN A 534 9.31 31.59 -0.31
C ASN A 534 9.73 32.88 -1.01
N ILE A 535 9.73 32.88 -2.33
CA ILE A 535 10.03 34.03 -3.19
C ILE A 535 8.70 34.69 -3.55
N ILE A 536 8.45 35.85 -2.97
CA ILE A 536 7.28 36.67 -3.29
C ILE A 536 7.71 37.68 -4.35
N ILE A 537 6.98 37.74 -5.46
CA ILE A 537 7.24 38.69 -6.55
C ILE A 537 6.51 40.00 -6.24
N GLU A 538 7.26 41.06 -5.92
CA GLU A 538 6.72 42.38 -5.59
C GLU A 538 6.37 43.15 -6.88
N ASP A 539 7.22 43.05 -7.92
CA ASP A 539 6.95 43.66 -9.23
C ASP A 539 6.56 42.60 -10.27
N LYS A 540 5.25 42.34 -10.34
CA LYS A 540 4.64 41.39 -11.31
C LYS A 540 4.72 41.87 -12.76
N SER A 541 5.10 43.12 -13.02
CA SER A 541 5.33 43.60 -14.39
C SER A 541 6.68 43.13 -14.95
N ARG A 542 7.62 42.74 -14.07
CA ARG A 542 8.98 42.33 -14.42
C ARG A 542 9.24 40.83 -14.32
N ALA A 543 8.47 40.08 -13.53
CA ALA A 543 8.68 38.64 -13.38
C ALA A 543 7.36 37.86 -13.28
N ILE A 544 7.30 36.70 -13.92
CA ILE A 544 6.21 35.72 -13.71
C ILE A 544 6.68 34.55 -12.82
N PRO A 545 5.78 34.02 -11.95
CA PRO A 545 6.12 32.93 -11.02
C PRO A 545 6.65 31.67 -11.70
N GLU A 546 6.09 31.32 -12.86
CA GLU A 546 6.44 30.13 -13.64
C GLU A 546 7.90 30.19 -14.09
N PHE A 547 8.30 31.33 -14.67
CA PHE A 547 9.68 31.55 -15.11
C PHE A 547 10.65 31.50 -13.92
N VAL A 548 10.31 32.19 -12.81
CA VAL A 548 11.14 32.18 -11.60
C VAL A 548 11.28 30.76 -11.05
N ALA A 549 10.21 29.97 -11.03
CA ALA A 549 10.24 28.57 -10.59
C ALA A 549 11.16 27.71 -11.48
N PHE A 550 11.08 27.83 -12.80
CA PHE A 550 11.99 27.13 -13.71
C PHE A 550 13.45 27.58 -13.57
N ALA A 551 13.68 28.89 -13.36
CA ALA A 551 15.02 29.42 -13.12
C ALA A 551 15.63 28.82 -11.83
N MET A 552 14.82 28.67 -10.77
CA MET A 552 15.26 28.03 -9.53
C MET A 552 15.68 26.57 -9.69
N ILE A 553 15.12 25.83 -10.66
CA ILE A 553 15.53 24.44 -10.93
C ILE A 553 17.00 24.38 -11.33
N ARG A 554 17.47 25.33 -12.14
CA ARG A 554 18.87 25.39 -12.56
C ARG A 554 19.84 25.70 -11.42
N LEU A 555 19.34 26.37 -10.37
CA LEU A 555 20.12 26.71 -9.20
C LEU A 555 20.15 25.59 -8.15
N VAL A 556 19.42 24.48 -8.34
CA VAL A 556 19.41 23.35 -7.40
C VAL A 556 20.81 22.75 -7.13
N PRO A 557 21.68 22.54 -8.14
CA PRO A 557 23.05 22.07 -7.89
C PRO A 557 23.85 23.03 -7.00
N THR A 558 23.81 24.33 -7.30
CA THR A 558 24.45 25.38 -6.50
C THR A 558 23.91 25.43 -5.08
N MET A 559 22.59 25.34 -4.94
CA MET A 559 21.91 25.25 -3.65
C MET A 559 22.40 24.05 -2.82
N LYS A 560 22.57 22.88 -3.43
CA LYS A 560 23.09 21.68 -2.75
C LYS A 560 24.55 21.84 -2.33
N GLU A 561 25.36 22.52 -3.12
CA GLU A 561 26.76 22.80 -2.80
C GLU A 561 26.89 23.81 -1.65
N TRP A 562 26.04 24.84 -1.62
CA TRP A 562 26.05 25.87 -0.58
C TRP A 562 25.40 25.43 0.73
N ALA A 563 24.69 24.29 0.73
CA ALA A 563 24.03 23.79 1.91
C ALA A 563 25.04 23.31 2.94
N THR A 564 24.87 23.75 4.19
CA THR A 564 25.77 23.42 5.30
C THR A 564 25.03 22.64 6.38
N GLY A 565 25.76 21.87 7.20
CA GLY A 565 25.23 21.07 8.31
C GLY A 565 25.37 19.55 8.11
N GLY A 566 25.56 18.82 9.21
CA GLY A 566 25.79 17.36 9.20
C GLY A 566 24.55 16.55 8.81
N THR A 567 23.68 16.24 9.78
CA THR A 567 22.52 15.35 9.56
C THR A 567 21.42 15.96 8.69
N PHE A 568 21.30 17.29 8.63
CA PHE A 568 20.35 18.00 7.77
C PHE A 568 21.01 19.21 7.13
N ALA A 569 21.38 19.08 5.86
CA ALA A 569 21.91 20.20 5.08
C ALA A 569 20.82 21.27 4.89
N GLU A 570 21.19 22.55 5.06
CA GLU A 570 20.30 23.70 4.89
C GLU A 570 21.02 24.92 4.28
N ILE A 571 20.28 25.73 3.53
CA ILE A 571 20.71 27.04 3.02
C ILE A 571 20.07 28.14 3.87
N SER A 572 20.89 29.05 4.40
CA SER A 572 20.42 30.21 5.16
C SER A 572 19.67 31.19 4.25
N LYS A 573 18.77 32.00 4.82
CA LYS A 573 18.07 33.05 4.05
C LYS A 573 19.05 34.04 3.40
N SER A 574 20.15 34.40 4.08
CA SER A 574 21.15 35.32 3.54
C SER A 574 21.83 34.74 2.29
N LYS A 575 22.28 33.49 2.36
CA LYS A 575 22.89 32.79 1.22
C LYS A 575 21.90 32.56 0.08
N PHE A 576 20.64 32.30 0.40
CA PHE A 576 19.59 32.16 -0.60
C PHE A 576 19.35 33.47 -1.37
N CYS A 577 19.46 34.63 -0.71
CA CYS A 577 19.34 35.94 -1.37
C CYS A 577 20.50 36.25 -2.32
N GLU A 578 21.67 35.63 -2.14
CA GLU A 578 22.84 35.78 -3.02
C GLU A 578 22.70 35.01 -4.34
N LEU A 579 21.66 34.17 -4.48
CA LEU A 579 21.39 33.47 -5.74
C LEU A 579 20.94 34.48 -6.80
N GLU A 580 21.44 34.32 -8.02
CA GLU A 580 21.08 35.17 -9.16
C GLU A 580 20.31 34.37 -10.21
N ILE A 581 19.30 34.99 -10.78
CA ILE A 581 18.58 34.49 -11.95
C ILE A 581 18.74 35.45 -13.12
N SER A 582 18.88 34.89 -14.32
CA SER A 582 18.81 35.66 -15.56
C SER A 582 17.36 35.97 -15.88
N LEU A 583 17.01 37.25 -16.01
CA LEU A 583 15.62 37.72 -16.06
C LEU A 583 15.35 38.53 -17.33
N PRO A 584 14.89 37.90 -18.43
CA PRO A 584 14.55 38.60 -19.66
C PRO A 584 13.27 39.44 -19.52
N SER A 585 12.86 40.11 -20.61
CA SER A 585 11.57 40.81 -20.68
C SER A 585 10.39 39.87 -20.38
N ILE A 586 9.28 40.42 -19.91
CA ILE A 586 8.10 39.63 -19.51
C ILE A 586 7.51 38.84 -20.69
N GLU A 587 7.64 39.37 -21.91
CA GLU A 587 7.24 38.70 -23.14
C GLU A 587 8.07 37.43 -23.38
N VAL A 588 9.40 37.55 -23.30
CA VAL A 588 10.32 36.41 -23.47
C VAL A 588 10.14 35.38 -22.36
N GLN A 589 9.91 35.82 -21.12
CA GLN A 589 9.59 34.89 -20.02
C GLN A 589 8.35 34.04 -20.33
N LYS A 590 7.29 34.67 -20.85
CA LYS A 590 6.05 33.96 -21.23
C LYS A 590 6.27 32.99 -22.38
N GLU A 591 7.06 33.36 -23.38
CA GLU A 591 7.41 32.49 -24.50
C GLU A 591 8.15 31.23 -24.03
N ILE A 592 9.19 31.41 -23.19
CA ILE A 592 9.95 30.30 -22.62
C ILE A 592 9.06 29.40 -21.76
N VAL A 593 8.21 29.99 -20.91
CA VAL A 593 7.28 29.21 -20.08
C VAL A 593 6.30 28.42 -20.94
N ALA A 594 5.74 29.02 -21.99
CA ALA A 594 4.81 28.34 -22.88
C ALA A 594 5.47 27.16 -23.62
N GLU A 595 6.74 27.30 -24.01
CA GLU A 595 7.53 26.21 -24.61
C GLU A 595 7.77 25.08 -23.61
N ILE A 596 8.24 25.39 -22.39
CA ILE A 596 8.46 24.39 -21.34
C ILE A 596 7.16 23.68 -20.96
N GLU A 597 6.04 24.40 -20.84
CA GLU A 597 4.74 23.81 -20.55
C GLU A 597 4.27 22.87 -21.68
N ALA A 598 4.54 23.21 -22.94
CA ALA A 598 4.25 22.34 -24.08
C ALA A 598 5.11 21.05 -24.04
N GLU A 599 6.39 21.16 -23.69
CA GLU A 599 7.28 20.01 -23.50
C GLU A 599 6.85 19.14 -22.31
N GLU A 600 6.51 19.75 -21.17
CA GLU A 600 6.01 19.04 -19.98
C GLU A 600 4.70 18.29 -20.28
N ALA A 601 3.82 18.85 -21.12
CA ALA A 601 2.62 18.16 -21.59
C ALA A 601 2.96 16.87 -22.37
N LEU A 602 4.00 16.88 -23.21
CA LEU A 602 4.49 15.69 -23.91
C LEU A 602 5.08 14.66 -22.95
N VAL A 603 5.82 15.10 -21.93
CA VAL A 603 6.38 14.23 -20.90
C VAL A 603 5.27 13.58 -20.07
N GLN A 604 4.23 14.35 -19.71
CA GLN A 604 3.07 13.82 -19.02
C GLN A 604 2.29 12.83 -19.90
N ALA A 605 2.13 13.10 -21.19
CA ALA A 605 1.54 12.15 -22.13
C ALA A 605 2.33 10.83 -22.21
N ASN A 606 3.66 10.88 -22.11
CA ASN A 606 4.50 9.68 -22.02
C ASN A 606 4.28 8.89 -20.72
N ARG A 607 4.07 9.55 -19.58
CA ARG A 607 3.70 8.88 -18.32
C ARG A 607 2.36 8.16 -18.43
N ASP A 608 1.38 8.82 -19.04
CA ASP A 608 0.06 8.24 -19.29
C ASP A 608 0.15 7.06 -20.29
N LEU A 609 1.02 7.17 -21.29
CA LEU A 609 1.31 6.11 -22.26
C LEU A 609 1.88 4.87 -21.57
N ILE A 610 2.87 5.04 -20.69
CA ILE A 610 3.45 3.96 -19.88
C ILE A 610 2.35 3.23 -19.11
N ALA A 611 1.53 3.96 -18.34
CA ALA A 611 0.46 3.34 -17.54
C ALA A 611 -0.58 2.59 -18.41
N ARG A 612 -0.94 3.14 -19.57
CA ARG A 612 -1.86 2.49 -20.53
C ARG A 612 -1.27 1.20 -21.11
N PHE A 613 0.00 1.21 -21.49
CA PHE A 613 0.66 0.06 -22.09
C PHE A 613 0.99 -1.03 -21.06
N GLU A 614 1.33 -0.66 -19.82
CA GLU A 614 1.42 -1.61 -18.71
C GLU A 614 0.08 -2.33 -18.50
N LYS A 615 -1.04 -1.59 -18.54
CA LYS A 615 -2.39 -2.17 -18.49
C LYS A 615 -2.67 -3.09 -19.69
N LYS A 616 -2.21 -2.76 -20.90
CA LYS A 616 -2.34 -3.64 -22.07
C LYS A 616 -1.58 -4.95 -21.88
N ILE A 617 -0.36 -4.93 -21.33
CA ILE A 617 0.39 -6.14 -20.99
C ILE A 617 -0.41 -6.98 -19.99
N GLN A 618 -0.95 -6.37 -18.93
CA GLN A 618 -1.78 -7.08 -17.95
C GLN A 618 -3.04 -7.69 -18.58
N SER A 619 -3.71 -6.95 -19.47
CA SER A 619 -4.89 -7.42 -20.20
C SER A 619 -4.55 -8.59 -21.13
N THR A 620 -3.40 -8.53 -21.80
CA THR A 620 -2.92 -9.58 -22.71
C THR A 620 -2.65 -10.86 -21.94
N LEU A 621 -1.97 -10.76 -20.79
CA LEU A 621 -1.76 -11.90 -19.90
C LEU A 621 -3.10 -12.43 -19.36
N ALA A 622 -4.01 -11.56 -18.93
CA ALA A 622 -5.33 -11.96 -18.44
C ALA A 622 -6.16 -12.71 -19.50
N ARG A 623 -6.05 -12.35 -20.79
CA ARG A 623 -6.69 -13.07 -21.91
C ARG A 623 -6.22 -14.52 -21.98
N VAL A 624 -4.93 -14.79 -21.77
CA VAL A 624 -4.39 -16.17 -21.72
C VAL A 624 -5.06 -17.00 -20.61
N TRP A 625 -5.41 -16.34 -19.51
CA TRP A 625 -6.10 -16.94 -18.38
C TRP A 625 -7.63 -16.99 -18.52
N GLY A 626 -8.19 -16.54 -19.65
CA GLY A 626 -9.66 -16.50 -19.86
C GLY A 626 -10.38 -15.32 -19.20
N GLY A 627 -9.64 -14.31 -18.74
CA GLY A 627 -10.17 -13.20 -17.94
C GLY A 627 -10.53 -11.93 -18.71
N GLY A 628 -10.66 -11.97 -20.03
CA GLY A 628 -10.97 -10.78 -20.85
C GLY A 628 -12.11 -11.05 -21.82
N ASN A 629 -13.28 -10.47 -21.57
CA ASN A 629 -14.22 -10.16 -22.65
C ASN A 629 -13.85 -8.78 -23.25
N PRO A 630 -14.10 -8.55 -24.54
CA PRO A 630 -13.62 -7.40 -25.31
C PRO A 630 -14.18 -6.04 -24.84
#